data_AF-A0A3D5NQD2-F1
#
_entry.id   AF-A0A3D5NQD2-F1
#
_cell.length_a   1.000
_cell.length_b   1.000
_cell.length_c   1.000
_cell.angle_alpha   90.00
_cell.angle_beta   90.00
_cell.angle_gamma   90.00
#
_symmetry.space_group_name_H-M   'P 1'
#
loop_
_entity.id
_entity.type
_entity.pdbx_description
1 polymer ?
#
loop_
_entity_poly.entity_id
_entity_poly.type
_entity_poly.pdbx_seq_one_letter_code
_entity_poly.pdbx_strand_id
1 'polypeptide(L)'
;MISEKWQKKGRPILMNNWEATFFDFNERKIMSLAKEASKLGVELFVLDDGWFGKRNNDHAGLGDYEVNKNKLPGGIKGLARKIQALGLSFGLWFEPEMINEDSELYRNHPEYA
;
A
#
# COMPACT_ATOMS: atom_id res chain seq x y z
N MET A 1 0.74 -17.50 -14.79
CA MET A 1 1.59 -18.57 -14.20
C MET A 1 2.10 -18.12 -12.83
N ILE A 2 2.22 -19.04 -11.87
CA ILE A 2 2.78 -18.74 -10.53
C ILE A 2 4.28 -19.03 -10.56
N SER A 3 5.13 -18.11 -10.07
CA SER A 3 6.59 -18.30 -10.03
C SER A 3 6.96 -19.56 -9.26
N GLU A 4 8.03 -20.26 -9.67
CA GLU A 4 8.51 -21.51 -9.05
C GLU A 4 8.59 -21.43 -7.51
N LYS A 5 9.11 -20.31 -6.98
CA LYS A 5 9.20 -20.01 -5.54
C LYS A 5 7.88 -20.19 -4.77
N TRP A 6 6.75 -19.90 -5.39
CA TRP A 6 5.43 -19.89 -4.76
C TRP A 6 4.57 -21.11 -5.12
N GLN A 7 5.02 -21.97 -6.04
CA GLN A 7 4.25 -23.14 -6.46
C GLN A 7 4.09 -24.18 -5.36
N LYS A 8 5.12 -24.35 -4.51
CA LYS A 8 5.16 -25.38 -3.45
C LYS A 8 5.18 -24.80 -2.03
N LYS A 9 4.96 -23.49 -1.88
CA LYS A 9 5.00 -22.79 -0.60
C LYS A 9 3.60 -22.37 -0.18
N GLY A 10 3.25 -22.56 1.10
CA GLY A 10 2.06 -21.96 1.69
C GLY A 10 2.07 -20.43 1.49
N ARG A 11 0.91 -19.88 1.10
CA ARG A 11 0.75 -18.43 0.95
C ARG A 11 0.49 -17.82 2.33
N PRO A 12 1.08 -16.65 2.62
CA PRO A 12 0.90 -16.04 3.93
C PRO A 12 -0.56 -15.65 4.15
N ILE A 13 -1.06 -15.89 5.36
CA ILE A 13 -2.31 -15.30 5.83
C ILE A 13 -2.08 -13.80 5.96
N LEU A 14 -2.89 -13.01 5.26
CA LEU A 14 -2.70 -11.57 5.15
C LEU A 14 -3.80 -10.76 5.83
N MET A 15 -3.43 -9.56 6.27
CA MET A 15 -4.34 -8.48 6.64
C MET A 15 -4.14 -7.34 5.64
N ASN A 16 -5.23 -6.89 5.04
CA ASN A 16 -5.27 -5.76 4.11
C ASN A 16 -6.09 -4.63 4.75
N ASN A 17 -5.63 -3.37 4.67
CA ASN A 17 -6.31 -2.24 5.31
C ASN A 17 -7.45 -1.61 4.49
N TRP A 18 -7.76 -2.08 3.28
CA TRP A 18 -8.74 -1.46 2.38
C TRP A 18 -10.10 -1.28 3.05
N GLU A 19 -10.82 -2.34 3.38
CA GLU A 19 -12.13 -2.20 4.05
C GLU A 19 -12.03 -1.66 5.49
N ALA A 20 -10.85 -1.75 6.11
CA ALA A 20 -10.63 -1.26 7.47
C ALA A 20 -10.52 0.28 7.53
N THR A 21 -10.11 0.93 6.46
CA THR A 21 -9.77 2.36 6.47
C THR A 21 -10.14 3.13 5.21
N PHE A 22 -10.35 2.44 4.09
CA PHE A 22 -10.34 3.01 2.74
C PHE A 22 -9.17 4.00 2.60
N PHE A 23 -9.44 5.23 2.18
CA PHE A 23 -8.42 6.26 2.07
C PHE A 23 -8.11 7.00 3.40
N ASP A 24 -8.90 6.80 4.46
CA ASP A 24 -8.72 7.46 5.77
C ASP A 24 -7.74 6.71 6.67
N PHE A 25 -6.46 6.78 6.32
CA PHE A 25 -5.38 6.29 7.17
C PHE A 25 -4.20 7.24 7.24
N ASN A 26 -3.42 7.04 8.30
CA ASN A 26 -2.06 7.54 8.44
C ASN A 26 -1.19 6.43 9.05
N GLU A 27 0.12 6.67 9.14
CA GLU A 27 1.08 5.70 9.66
C GLU A 27 0.69 5.15 11.05
N ARG A 28 0.13 5.99 11.93
CA ARG A 28 -0.31 5.56 13.27
C ARG A 28 -1.44 4.53 13.20
N LYS A 29 -2.47 4.78 12.39
CA LYS A 29 -3.62 3.87 12.23
C LYS A 29 -3.16 2.53 11.64
N ILE A 30 -2.31 2.57 10.61
CA ILE A 30 -1.70 1.36 10.00
C ILE A 30 -0.89 0.56 11.02
N MET A 31 -0.04 1.22 11.82
CA MET A 31 0.75 0.54 12.84
C MET A 31 -0.11 -0.07 13.95
N SER A 32 -1.29 0.49 14.24
CA SER A 32 -2.24 -0.12 15.18
C SER A 32 -2.80 -1.43 14.62
N LEU A 33 -3.25 -1.42 13.36
CA LEU A 33 -3.76 -2.62 12.69
C LEU A 33 -2.70 -3.71 12.57
N ALA A 34 -1.47 -3.35 12.19
CA ALA A 34 -0.36 -4.29 12.06
C ALA A 34 0.00 -4.95 13.40
N LYS A 35 -0.06 -4.22 14.52
CA LYS A 35 0.19 -4.80 15.85
C LYS A 35 -0.86 -5.83 16.25
N GLU A 36 -2.14 -5.54 16.03
CA GLU A 36 -3.21 -6.49 16.32
C GLU A 36 -3.15 -7.71 15.39
N ALA A 37 -2.89 -7.49 14.10
CA ALA A 37 -2.69 -8.57 13.13
C ALA A 37 -1.54 -9.51 13.54
N SER A 38 -0.40 -8.96 13.96
CA SER A 38 0.74 -9.73 14.47
C SER A 38 0.36 -10.59 15.69
N LYS A 39 -0.39 -10.04 16.67
CA LYS A 39 -0.86 -10.81 17.84
C LYS A 39 -1.79 -11.97 17.47
N LEU A 40 -2.55 -11.82 16.39
CA LEU A 40 -3.48 -12.83 15.89
C LEU A 40 -2.81 -13.90 15.00
N GLY A 41 -1.50 -13.78 14.75
CA GLY A 41 -0.75 -14.72 13.92
C GLY A 41 -0.87 -14.47 12.41
N VAL A 42 -1.27 -13.27 11.99
CA VAL A 42 -1.16 -12.84 10.58
C VAL A 42 0.31 -12.83 10.18
N GLU A 43 0.60 -13.13 8.92
CA GLU A 43 1.98 -13.31 8.42
C GLU A 43 2.40 -12.20 7.44
N LEU A 44 1.44 -11.52 6.82
CA LEU A 44 1.64 -10.47 5.83
C LEU A 44 0.70 -9.29 6.09
N PHE A 45 1.22 -8.08 6.21
CA PHE A 45 0.42 -6.86 6.16
C PHE A 45 0.49 -6.25 4.76
N VAL A 46 -0.66 -5.99 4.14
CA VAL A 46 -0.78 -5.32 2.85
C VAL A 46 -1.28 -3.90 3.08
N LEU A 47 -0.47 -2.91 2.67
CA LEU A 47 -0.93 -1.54 2.53
C LEU A 47 -1.61 -1.38 1.17
N ASP A 48 -2.92 -1.15 1.20
CA ASP A 48 -3.74 -0.98 0.02
C ASP A 48 -3.74 0.48 -0.49
N ASP A 49 -4.68 0.83 -1.37
CA ASP A 49 -4.76 2.11 -2.06
C ASP A 49 -4.73 3.32 -1.10
N GLY A 50 -4.17 4.44 -1.57
CA GLY A 50 -4.10 5.70 -0.85
C GLY A 50 -2.73 6.08 -0.29
N TRP A 51 -1.67 5.32 -0.58
CA TRP A 51 -0.32 5.56 -0.04
C TRP A 51 0.53 6.54 -0.87
N PHE A 52 0.09 6.88 -2.08
CA PHE A 52 0.85 7.63 -3.08
C PHE A 52 0.17 8.97 -3.45
N GLY A 53 0.94 9.86 -4.08
CA GLY A 53 0.48 11.14 -4.62
C GLY A 53 -0.51 11.90 -3.72
N LYS A 54 -1.61 12.36 -4.34
CA LYS A 54 -2.78 12.96 -3.65
C LYS A 54 -3.92 11.97 -3.44
N ARG A 55 -3.63 10.65 -3.42
CA ARG A 55 -4.60 9.55 -3.34
C ARG A 55 -5.32 9.49 -1.98
N ASN A 56 -6.22 10.44 -1.76
CA ASN A 56 -7.11 10.54 -0.61
C ASN A 56 -8.57 10.17 -0.97
N ASN A 57 -8.80 9.90 -2.25
CA ASN A 57 -9.99 9.35 -2.88
C ASN A 57 -9.54 8.65 -4.18
N ASP A 58 -10.50 8.09 -4.92
CA ASP A 58 -10.32 7.37 -6.18
C ASP A 58 -10.26 8.28 -7.43
N HIS A 59 -10.52 9.58 -7.29
CA HIS A 59 -10.56 10.56 -8.38
C HIS A 59 -9.20 11.23 -8.69
N ALA A 60 -8.14 10.94 -7.93
CA ALA A 60 -6.83 11.56 -8.11
C ALA A 60 -5.66 10.61 -7.86
N GLY A 61 -4.51 10.91 -8.43
CA GLY A 61 -3.21 10.32 -8.07
C GLY A 61 -2.79 9.04 -8.80
N LEU A 62 -3.66 8.33 -9.54
CA LEU A 62 -3.20 7.22 -10.39
C LEU A 62 -2.19 7.75 -11.42
N GLY A 63 -1.04 7.08 -11.49
CA GLY A 63 0.14 7.52 -12.26
C GLY A 63 1.26 8.11 -11.38
N ASP A 64 0.92 8.68 -10.22
CA ASP A 64 1.87 9.38 -9.32
C ASP A 64 2.31 8.49 -8.16
N TYR A 65 3.16 7.50 -8.42
CA TYR A 65 3.60 6.48 -7.44
C TYR A 65 4.63 6.95 -6.41
N GLU A 66 4.80 8.26 -6.21
CA GLU A 66 5.57 8.85 -5.12
C GLU A 66 4.81 8.77 -3.79
N VAL A 67 5.49 8.42 -2.71
CA VAL A 67 4.85 8.28 -1.38
C VAL A 67 4.24 9.58 -0.88
N ASN A 68 2.98 9.50 -0.41
CA ASN A 68 2.32 10.58 0.30
C ASN A 68 2.91 10.72 1.72
N LYS A 69 3.88 11.61 1.88
CA LYS A 69 4.56 11.85 3.17
C LYS A 69 3.67 12.49 4.25
N ASN A 70 2.52 13.07 3.88
CA ASN A 70 1.56 13.57 4.87
C ASN A 70 0.90 12.41 5.62
N LYS A 71 0.57 11.32 4.91
CA LYS A 71 0.07 10.08 5.52
C LYS A 71 1.18 9.26 6.16
N LEU A 72 2.33 9.18 5.48
CA LEU A 72 3.47 8.30 5.81
C LEU A 72 4.78 9.10 5.93
N PRO A 73 5.03 9.80 7.05
CA PRO A 73 6.19 10.68 7.19
C PRO A 73 7.54 9.97 7.03
N GLY A 74 7.62 8.69 7.42
CA GLY A 74 8.82 7.85 7.23
C GLY A 74 8.94 7.24 5.83
N GLY A 75 7.98 7.51 4.94
CA GLY A 75 7.83 6.85 3.64
C GLY A 75 7.56 5.35 3.74
N ILE A 76 7.43 4.68 2.58
CA ILE A 76 7.19 3.23 2.50
C ILE A 76 8.32 2.45 3.19
N LYS A 77 9.58 2.85 3.01
CA LYS A 77 10.73 2.19 3.67
C LYS A 77 10.68 2.31 5.20
N GLY A 78 10.17 3.43 5.72
CA GLY A 78 9.97 3.62 7.15
C GLY A 78 8.88 2.69 7.68
N LEU A 79 7.74 2.65 7.01
CA LEU A 79 6.61 1.80 7.38
C LEU A 79 6.96 0.30 7.28
N ALA A 80 7.54 -0.14 6.16
CA ALA A 80 7.90 -1.54 5.94
C ALA A 80 8.85 -2.07 7.03
N ARG A 81 9.85 -1.27 7.44
CA ARG A 81 10.75 -1.64 8.56
C ARG A 81 10.00 -1.81 9.88
N LYS A 82 9.05 -0.92 10.18
CA LYS A 82 8.24 -1.01 11.41
C LYS A 82 7.33 -2.25 11.39
N ILE A 83 6.74 -2.59 10.25
CA ILE A 83 5.92 -3.80 10.08
C ILE A 83 6.78 -5.06 10.20
N GLN A 84 7.95 -5.09 9.55
CA GLN A 84 8.89 -6.22 9.65
C GLN A 84 9.41 -6.43 11.07
N ALA A 85 9.60 -5.36 11.84
CA ALA A 85 9.97 -5.45 13.25
C ALA A 85 8.87 -6.11 14.13
N LEU A 86 7.63 -6.23 13.64
CA LEU A 86 6.54 -6.98 14.28
C LEU A 86 6.50 -8.46 13.84
N GLY A 87 7.47 -8.93 13.06
CA GLY A 87 7.51 -10.28 12.51
C GLY A 87 6.63 -10.48 11.27
N LEU A 88 6.05 -9.40 10.72
CA LEU A 88 5.18 -9.46 9.55
C LEU A 88 5.96 -9.23 8.25
N SER A 89 5.59 -9.95 7.19
CA SER A 89 5.94 -9.54 5.82
C SER A 89 5.17 -8.27 5.43
N PHE A 90 5.65 -7.55 4.42
CA PHE A 90 5.01 -6.33 3.92
C PHE A 90 4.66 -6.45 2.43
N GLY A 91 3.42 -6.12 2.09
CA GLY A 91 2.91 -6.02 0.72
C GLY A 91 2.38 -4.60 0.45
N LEU A 92 2.34 -4.22 -0.82
CA LEU A 92 1.94 -2.89 -1.27
C LEU A 92 1.12 -3.00 -2.56
N TRP A 93 0.05 -2.23 -2.65
CA TRP A 93 -0.83 -2.18 -3.81
C TRP A 93 -0.31 -1.22 -4.91
N PHE A 94 -0.54 -1.58 -6.17
CA PHE A 94 -0.28 -0.76 -7.36
C PHE A 94 -1.35 -1.03 -8.43
N GLU A 95 -1.65 -0.04 -9.27
CA GLU A 95 -2.51 -0.15 -10.46
C GLU A 95 -1.83 0.53 -11.67
N PRO A 96 -0.69 -0.01 -12.13
CA PRO A 96 0.26 0.71 -12.99
C PRO A 96 -0.27 1.00 -14.40
N GLU A 97 -1.39 0.39 -14.77
CA GLU A 97 -2.04 0.52 -16.09
C GLU A 97 -2.99 1.74 -16.16
N MET A 98 -3.29 2.38 -15.01
CA MET A 98 -4.29 3.44 -14.92
C MET A 98 -3.68 4.82 -14.64
N ILE A 99 -4.43 5.85 -15.04
CA ILE A 99 -4.08 7.25 -14.87
C ILE A 99 -5.32 8.07 -14.48
N ASN A 100 -5.18 9.05 -13.59
CA ASN A 100 -6.22 10.07 -13.35
C ASN A 100 -5.87 11.37 -14.07
N GLU A 101 -6.88 12.09 -14.57
CA GLU A 101 -6.70 13.46 -15.08
C GLU A 101 -6.08 14.39 -14.02
N ASP A 102 -6.46 14.22 -12.74
CA ASP A 102 -5.75 14.84 -11.62
C ASP A 102 -4.55 14.01 -11.16
N SER A 103 -3.52 13.97 -12.00
CA SER A 103 -2.18 13.43 -11.70
C SER A 103 -1.10 14.29 -12.37
N GLU A 104 0.12 14.29 -11.82
CA GLU A 104 1.27 14.90 -12.49
C GLU A 104 1.60 14.15 -13.79
N LEU A 105 1.43 12.83 -13.82
CA LEU A 105 1.63 12.04 -15.04
C LEU A 105 0.74 12.53 -16.18
N TYR A 106 -0.57 12.74 -15.94
CA TYR A 106 -1.49 13.21 -16.97
C TYR A 106 -1.20 14.65 -17.40
N ARG A 107 -0.86 15.53 -16.44
CA ARG A 107 -0.49 16.92 -16.76
C ARG A 107 0.73 17.01 -17.69
N ASN A 108 1.68 16.08 -17.56
CA ASN A 108 2.89 16.05 -18.37
C ASN A 108 2.73 15.23 -19.66
N HIS A 109 1.89 14.18 -19.64
CA HIS A 109 1.70 13.22 -20.72
C HIS A 109 0.22 12.83 -20.89
N PRO A 110 -0.66 13.78 -21.31
CA PRO A 110 -2.07 13.49 -21.51
C PRO A 110 -2.32 12.45 -22.61
N GLU A 111 -1.36 12.25 -23.51
CA GLU A 111 -1.42 11.27 -24.61
C GLU A 111 -1.26 9.81 -24.18
N TYR A 112 -0.93 9.53 -22.91
CA TYR A 112 -0.79 8.15 -22.40
C TYR A 112 -2.10 7.55 -21.86
N ALA A 113 -3.16 8.35 -21.76
CA ALA A 113 -4.47 7.93 -21.27
C ALA A 113 -5.30 7.16 -22.31
#